data_AF-A0A418MGN4-F1
#
_entry.id   AF-A0A418MGN4-F1
#
_cell.length_a   1.000
_cell.length_b   1.000
_cell.length_c   1.000
_cell.angle_alpha   90.00
_cell.angle_beta   90.00
_cell.angle_gamma   90.00
#
_symmetry.space_group_name_H-M   'P 1'
#
loop_
_entity.id
_entity.type
_entity.pdbx_description
1 polymer ?
#
loop_
_entity_poly.entity_id
_entity_poly.type
_entity_poly.pdbx_seq_one_letter_code
_entity_poly.pdbx_strand_id
1 'polypeptide(L)'
;MVRQQVTQWLERDSSVAQAFSMTQEFLKAIHRHKPARLQQWLAEAEQGAIPKFHSVARGLRRDEAAVMEALQWPYSNGPTEAAVNSLKTVKRQMLGRGKLDLLRKRYLALAERRHWYKRTQQPSSELVQVLSEVP
;
A
#
# COMPACT_ATOMS: atom_id res chain seq x y z
N MET A 1 -12.06 19.75 5.13
CA MET A 1 -13.41 19.20 5.39
C MET A 1 -13.38 17.77 5.95
N VAL A 2 -12.78 16.77 5.28
CA VAL A 2 -12.78 15.35 5.74
C VAL A 2 -12.11 15.14 7.11
N ARG A 3 -11.00 15.84 7.41
CA ARG A 3 -10.29 15.66 8.69
C ARG A 3 -11.11 16.06 9.93
N GLN A 4 -11.96 17.08 9.82
CA GLN A 4 -12.82 17.52 10.94
C GLN A 4 -13.94 16.52 11.26
N GLN A 5 -14.47 15.83 10.24
CA GLN A 5 -15.48 14.79 10.42
C GLN A 5 -14.91 13.56 11.12
N VAL A 6 -13.67 13.17 10.79
CA VAL A 6 -12.99 12.07 11.47
C VAL A 6 -12.82 12.37 12.96
N THR A 7 -12.37 13.58 13.31
CA THR A 7 -12.22 13.97 14.72
C THR A 7 -13.55 13.90 15.48
N GLN A 8 -14.65 14.38 14.88
CA GLN A 8 -15.98 14.30 15.49
C GLN A 8 -16.47 12.86 15.71
N TRP A 9 -16.12 11.92 14.85
CA TRP A 9 -16.46 10.50 15.05
C TRP A 9 -15.62 9.86 16.16
N LEU A 10 -14.34 10.23 16.27
CA LEU A 10 -13.45 9.75 17.33
C LEU A 10 -13.87 10.27 18.70
N GLU A 11 -14.41 11.48 18.79
CA GLU A 11 -14.90 12.06 20.05
C GLU A 11 -16.23 11.44 20.52
N ARG A 12 -17.05 10.93 19.60
CA ARG A 12 -18.37 10.37 19.90
C ARG A 12 -18.35 8.91 20.35
N ASP A 13 -17.39 8.13 19.88
CA ASP A 13 -17.31 6.69 20.15
C ASP A 13 -15.89 6.29 20.52
N SER A 14 -15.71 5.88 21.78
CA SER A 14 -14.43 5.44 22.33
C SER A 14 -13.90 4.17 21.65
N SER A 15 -14.78 3.31 21.13
CA SER A 15 -14.39 2.12 20.39
C SER A 15 -13.79 2.47 19.02
N VAL A 16 -14.33 3.49 18.35
CA VAL A 16 -13.81 4.02 17.09
C VAL A 16 -12.47 4.72 17.31
N ALA A 17 -12.34 5.47 18.41
CA ALA A 17 -11.08 6.08 18.82
C ALA A 17 -9.99 5.03 19.07
N GLN A 18 -10.32 3.96 19.81
CA GLN A 18 -9.41 2.85 20.06
C GLN A 18 -9.02 2.15 18.76
N ALA A 19 -9.98 1.89 17.87
CA ALA A 19 -9.71 1.24 16.59
C ALA A 19 -8.79 2.07 15.70
N PHE A 20 -9.01 3.38 15.65
CA PHE A 20 -8.16 4.30 14.92
C PHE A 20 -6.74 4.31 15.48
N SER A 21 -6.59 4.44 16.81
CA SER A 21 -5.28 4.42 17.47
C SER A 21 -4.52 3.12 17.17
N MET A 22 -5.16 1.97 17.34
CA MET A 22 -4.55 0.67 17.02
C MET A 22 -4.13 0.57 15.56
N THR A 23 -4.97 1.06 14.63
CA THR A 23 -4.64 1.05 13.20
C THR A 23 -3.43 1.95 12.91
N GLN A 24 -3.35 3.13 13.54
CA GLN A 24 -2.22 4.04 13.37
C GLN A 24 -0.92 3.42 13.90
N GLU A 25 -0.96 2.78 15.06
CA GLU A 25 0.22 2.11 15.63
C GLU A 25 0.69 0.94 14.77
N PHE A 26 -0.23 0.15 14.22
CA PHE A 26 0.09 -0.88 13.24
C PHE A 26 0.79 -0.29 12.00
N LEU A 27 0.18 0.72 11.38
CA LEU A 27 0.74 1.35 10.18
C LEU A 27 2.11 1.97 10.44
N LYS A 28 2.31 2.59 11.60
CA LYS A 28 3.64 3.11 12.01
C LYS A 28 4.66 1.99 12.13
N ALA A 29 4.30 0.84 12.72
CA ALA A 29 5.21 -0.30 12.86
C ALA A 29 5.64 -0.84 11.49
N ILE A 30 4.69 -0.96 10.55
CA ILE A 30 4.96 -1.43 9.18
C ILE A 30 5.80 -0.41 8.40
N HIS A 31 5.34 0.84 8.28
CA HIS A 31 6.02 1.85 7.47
C HIS A 31 7.42 2.22 7.99
N ARG A 32 7.66 2.08 9.29
CA ARG A 32 8.97 2.35 9.91
C ARG A 32 9.84 1.10 10.05
N HIS A 33 9.42 -0.04 9.51
CA HIS A 33 10.17 -1.30 9.56
C HIS A 33 10.61 -1.65 11.00
N LYS A 34 9.66 -1.60 11.95
CA LYS A 34 9.91 -1.85 13.38
C LYS A 34 9.32 -3.20 13.83
N PRO A 35 10.03 -4.33 13.68
CA PRO A 35 9.51 -5.66 14.00
C PRO A 35 9.12 -5.80 15.47
N ALA A 36 9.93 -5.27 16.40
CA ALA A 36 9.61 -5.29 17.82
C ALA A 36 8.30 -4.54 18.15
N ARG A 37 8.03 -3.42 17.45
CA ARG A 37 6.77 -2.67 17.64
C ARG A 37 5.57 -3.43 17.07
N LEU A 38 5.75 -4.14 15.96
CA LEU A 38 4.69 -5.00 15.42
C LEU A 38 4.38 -6.16 16.37
N GLN A 39 5.39 -6.80 16.95
CA GLN A 39 5.20 -7.87 17.94
C GLN A 39 4.38 -7.42 19.14
N GLN A 40 4.70 -6.24 19.69
CA GLN A 40 3.92 -5.65 20.76
C GLN A 40 2.48 -5.38 20.33
N TRP A 41 2.29 -4.82 19.14
CA TRP A 41 0.96 -4.57 18.59
C TRP A 41 0.15 -5.86 18.41
N LEU A 42 0.77 -6.97 17.99
CA LEU A 42 0.09 -8.26 17.85
C LEU A 42 -0.44 -8.77 19.20
N ALA A 43 0.37 -8.68 20.26
CA ALA A 43 -0.05 -9.05 21.61
C ALA A 43 -1.20 -8.16 22.12
N GLU A 44 -1.10 -6.84 21.92
CA GLU A 44 -2.17 -5.88 22.27
C GLU A 44 -3.45 -6.14 21.45
N ALA A 45 -3.30 -6.51 20.17
CA ALA A 45 -4.40 -6.80 19.26
C ALA A 45 -5.12 -8.11 19.57
N GLU A 46 -4.45 -9.11 20.12
CA GLU A 46 -5.05 -10.38 20.55
C GLU A 46 -5.84 -10.23 21.87
N GLN A 47 -5.37 -9.37 22.77
CA GLN A 47 -5.98 -9.16 24.09
C GLN A 47 -6.98 -8.00 24.11
N GLY A 48 -7.02 -7.18 23.06
CA GLY A 48 -7.84 -5.97 23.00
C GLY A 48 -9.35 -6.23 22.92
N ALA A 49 -10.14 -5.17 23.06
CA ALA A 49 -11.61 -5.27 23.10
C ALA A 49 -12.29 -5.42 21.73
N ILE A 50 -11.54 -5.32 20.63
CA ILE A 50 -12.09 -5.24 19.26
C ILE A 50 -11.82 -6.56 18.52
N PRO A 51 -12.84 -7.43 18.32
CA PRO A 51 -12.66 -8.77 17.75
C PRO A 51 -12.05 -8.77 16.35
N LYS A 52 -12.24 -7.68 15.59
CA LYS A 52 -11.67 -7.58 14.24
C LYS A 52 -10.14 -7.59 14.27
N PHE A 53 -9.50 -6.95 15.25
CA PHE A 53 -8.04 -6.98 15.39
C PHE A 53 -7.53 -8.36 15.80
N HIS A 54 -8.31 -9.15 16.55
CA HIS A 54 -7.94 -10.53 16.87
C HIS A 54 -7.77 -11.37 15.61
N SER A 55 -8.68 -11.20 14.64
CA SER A 55 -8.61 -11.93 13.36
C SER A 55 -7.39 -11.52 12.54
N VAL A 56 -7.04 -10.23 12.56
CA VAL A 56 -5.85 -9.70 11.86
C VAL A 56 -4.57 -10.22 12.53
N ALA A 57 -4.49 -10.14 13.86
CA ALA A 57 -3.33 -10.60 14.61
C ALA A 57 -3.09 -12.10 14.41
N ARG A 58 -4.14 -12.93 14.50
CA ARG A 58 -4.04 -14.37 14.22
C ARG A 58 -3.57 -14.66 12.78
N GLY A 59 -4.06 -13.89 11.80
CA GLY A 59 -3.60 -14.01 10.42
C GLY A 59 -2.10 -13.73 10.28
N LEU A 60 -1.63 -12.64 10.89
CA LEU A 60 -0.22 -12.25 10.87
C LEU A 60 0.68 -13.22 11.66
N ARG A 61 0.19 -13.77 12.79
CA ARG A 61 0.89 -14.80 13.57
C ARG A 61 1.12 -16.08 12.77
N ARG A 62 0.16 -16.47 11.94
CA ARG A 62 0.28 -17.68 11.11
C ARG A 62 1.48 -17.60 10.16
N ASP A 63 1.75 -16.40 9.66
CA ASP A 63 2.85 -16.13 8.72
C ASP A 63 3.95 -15.27 9.37
N GLU A 64 4.12 -15.38 10.70
CA GLU A 64 4.96 -14.46 11.49
C GLU A 64 6.39 -14.37 10.98
N ALA A 65 7.01 -15.51 10.68
CA ALA A 65 8.37 -15.54 10.15
C ALA A 65 8.50 -14.72 8.85
N ALA A 66 7.56 -14.88 7.91
CA ALA A 66 7.55 -14.14 6.66
C ALA A 66 7.29 -12.64 6.88
N VAL A 67 6.43 -12.29 7.83
CA VAL A 67 6.12 -10.88 8.17
C VAL A 67 7.32 -10.19 8.82
N MET A 68 8.04 -10.88 9.72
CA MET A 68 9.23 -10.33 10.37
C MET A 68 10.36 -10.12 9.37
N GLU A 69 10.60 -11.11 8.49
CA GLU A 69 11.57 -10.97 7.40
C GLU A 69 11.18 -9.83 6.45
N ALA A 70 9.90 -9.72 6.07
CA ALA A 70 9.42 -8.63 5.22
C ALA A 70 9.62 -7.24 5.84
N LEU A 71 9.68 -7.13 7.17
CA LEU A 71 10.01 -5.87 7.85
C LEU A 71 11.52 -5.63 7.93
N GLN A 72 12.32 -6.67 8.01
CA GLN A 72 13.78 -6.56 8.13
C GLN A 72 14.43 -6.12 6.81
N TRP A 73 13.88 -6.57 5.68
CA TRP A 73 14.44 -6.28 4.37
C TRP A 73 13.73 -5.11 3.66
N PRO A 74 14.44 -4.33 2.83
CA PRO A 74 13.84 -3.23 2.06
C PRO A 74 13.07 -3.72 0.83
N TYR A 75 13.02 -5.02 0.58
CA TYR A 75 12.35 -5.59 -0.58
C TYR A 75 10.84 -5.67 -0.35
N SER A 76 10.07 -5.22 -1.33
CA SER A 76 8.62 -5.34 -1.33
C SER A 76 8.15 -6.08 -2.57
N ASN A 77 7.03 -6.78 -2.45
CA ASN A 77 6.36 -7.42 -3.59
C ASN A 77 5.60 -6.42 -4.48
N GLY A 78 5.63 -5.11 -4.14
CA GLY A 78 4.88 -4.06 -4.81
C GLY A 78 5.11 -4.00 -6.33
N PRO A 79 6.36 -4.01 -6.84
CA PRO A 79 6.63 -4.01 -8.28
C PRO A 79 6.04 -5.24 -8.99
N THR A 80 6.17 -6.43 -8.38
CA THR A 80 5.63 -7.68 -8.91
C THR A 80 4.10 -7.64 -8.94
N GLU A 81 3.46 -7.20 -7.87
CA GLU A 81 2.00 -7.05 -7.78
C GLU A 81 1.47 -6.03 -8.79
N ALA A 82 2.18 -4.92 -8.97
CA ALA A 82 1.83 -3.92 -9.97
C ALA A 82 1.90 -4.50 -11.40
N ALA A 83 2.94 -5.29 -11.71
CA ALA A 83 3.06 -5.99 -12.98
C ALA A 83 1.93 -7.01 -13.19
N VAL A 84 1.68 -7.86 -12.19
CA VAL A 84 0.59 -8.85 -12.22
C VAL A 84 -0.78 -8.20 -12.37
N ASN A 85 -1.06 -7.11 -11.64
CA ASN A 85 -2.31 -6.39 -11.74
C ASN A 85 -2.49 -5.79 -13.14
N SER A 86 -1.42 -5.26 -13.72
CA SER A 86 -1.43 -4.70 -15.07
C SER A 86 -1.68 -5.78 -16.12
N LEU A 87 -1.05 -6.94 -15.98
CA LEU A 87 -1.30 -8.09 -16.83
C LEU A 87 -2.75 -8.57 -16.72
N LYS A 88 -3.29 -8.65 -15.50
CA LYS A 88 -4.71 -8.99 -15.25
C LYS A 88 -5.65 -7.99 -15.92
N THR A 89 -5.35 -6.69 -15.86
CA THR A 89 -6.14 -5.65 -16.53
C THR A 89 -6.12 -5.82 -18.05
N VAL A 90 -4.96 -6.05 -18.65
CA VAL A 90 -4.86 -6.32 -20.10
C VAL A 90 -5.68 -7.55 -20.48
N LYS A 91 -5.57 -8.64 -19.72
CA LYS A 91 -6.35 -9.87 -19.95
C LYS A 91 -7.87 -9.64 -19.82
N ARG A 92 -8.31 -8.82 -18.86
CA ARG A 92 -9.73 -8.46 -18.67
C ARG A 92 -10.26 -7.58 -19.81
N GLN A 93 -9.47 -6.62 -20.30
CA GLN A 93 -9.80 -5.83 -21.50
C GLN A 93 -9.96 -6.70 -22.75
N MET A 94 -9.39 -7.89 -22.74
CA MET A 94 -9.50 -8.88 -23.81
C MET A 94 -10.65 -9.87 -23.58
N LEU A 95 -11.49 -9.66 -22.56
CA LEU A 95 -12.54 -10.59 -22.15
C LEU A 95 -12.00 -12.01 -21.90
N GLY A 96 -10.76 -12.11 -21.40
CA GLY A 96 -10.07 -13.38 -21.18
C GLY A 96 -9.54 -14.05 -22.45
N ARG A 97 -9.80 -13.49 -23.64
CA ARG A 97 -9.42 -14.06 -24.94
C ARG A 97 -8.04 -13.58 -25.35
N GLY A 98 -7.03 -14.41 -25.22
CA GLY A 98 -5.68 -14.10 -25.67
C GLY A 98 -4.68 -15.15 -25.23
N LYS A 99 -4.00 -15.78 -26.20
CA LYS A 99 -2.85 -16.63 -25.93
C LYS A 99 -1.69 -15.79 -25.37
N LEU A 100 -0.74 -16.45 -24.71
CA LEU A 100 0.42 -15.81 -24.06
C LEU A 100 1.12 -14.78 -24.95
N ASP A 101 1.32 -15.07 -26.24
CA ASP A 101 2.00 -14.18 -27.18
C ASP A 101 1.28 -12.84 -27.36
N LEU A 102 -0.05 -12.87 -27.46
CA LEU A 102 -0.86 -11.66 -27.61
C LEU A 102 -0.90 -10.84 -26.31
N LEU A 103 -0.98 -11.51 -25.16
CA LEU A 103 -0.88 -10.88 -23.84
C LEU A 103 0.48 -10.18 -23.66
N ARG A 104 1.57 -10.84 -24.05
CA ARG A 104 2.93 -10.28 -23.99
C ARG A 104 3.04 -9.02 -24.83
N LYS A 105 2.60 -9.05 -26.10
CA LYS A 105 2.63 -7.90 -27.00
C LYS A 105 1.85 -6.71 -26.43
N ARG A 106 0.63 -6.95 -25.92
CA ARG A 106 -0.20 -5.88 -25.33
C ARG A 106 0.37 -5.34 -24.01
N TYR A 107 0.97 -6.20 -23.20
CA TYR A 107 1.61 -5.79 -21.95
C TYR A 107 2.84 -4.91 -22.20
N LEU A 108 3.69 -5.27 -23.16
CA LEU A 108 4.86 -4.46 -23.55
C LEU A 108 4.42 -3.09 -24.10
N ALA A 109 3.43 -3.07 -24.99
CA ALA A 109 2.87 -1.81 -25.49
C ALA A 109 2.30 -0.92 -24.37
N LEU A 110 1.67 -1.51 -23.34
CA LEU A 110 1.20 -0.78 -22.16
C LEU A 110 2.37 -0.24 -21.31
N ALA A 111 3.43 -1.03 -21.13
CA ALA A 111 4.62 -0.64 -20.39
C ALA A 111 5.34 0.53 -21.06
N GLU A 112 5.47 0.50 -22.40
CA GLU A 112 6.02 1.60 -23.20
C GLU A 112 5.21 2.89 -23.03
N ARG A 113 3.87 2.81 -23.12
CA ARG A 113 3.00 3.98 -22.89
C ARG A 113 3.16 4.56 -21.49
N ARG A 114 3.26 3.72 -20.47
CA ARG A 114 3.47 4.17 -19.07
C ARG A 114 4.83 4.82 -18.88
N HIS A 115 5.87 4.27 -19.49
CA HIS A 115 7.20 4.87 -19.46
C HIS A 115 7.17 6.24 -20.14
N TRP A 116 6.55 6.34 -21.33
CA TRP A 116 6.41 7.61 -22.04
C TRP A 116 5.68 8.65 -21.18
N TYR A 117 4.53 8.28 -20.61
CA TYR A 117 3.74 9.16 -19.75
C TYR A 117 4.53 9.68 -18.53
N LYS A 118 5.23 8.79 -17.81
CA LYS A 118 6.08 9.18 -16.68
C LYS A 118 7.21 10.14 -17.10
N ARG A 119 7.81 9.91 -18.26
CA ARG A 119 8.91 10.73 -18.79
C ARG A 119 8.42 12.13 -19.20
N THR A 120 7.24 12.23 -19.78
CA THR A 120 6.67 13.51 -20.25
C THR A 120 6.05 14.36 -19.14
N GLN A 121 5.73 13.75 -17.99
CA GLN A 121 5.14 14.44 -16.83
C GLN A 121 6.16 14.84 -15.78
N GLN A 122 7.43 14.48 -15.98
CA GLN A 122 8.53 14.97 -15.17
C GLN A 122 8.89 16.34 -15.75
N PRO A 123 8.65 17.46 -15.04
CA PRO A 123 8.98 18.78 -15.57
C PRO A 123 10.48 18.80 -15.88
N SER A 124 10.87 19.26 -17.07
CA SER A 124 12.27 19.51 -17.39
C SER A 124 12.89 20.30 -16.23
N SER A 125 14.08 19.91 -15.75
CA SER A 125 14.75 20.65 -14.66
C SER A 125 14.85 22.15 -14.97
N GLU A 126 14.95 22.49 -16.25
CA GLU A 126 14.89 23.85 -16.79
C GLU A 126 13.56 24.57 -16.47
N LEU A 127 12.40 23.91 -16.57
CA LEU A 127 11.10 24.55 -16.26
C LEU A 127 10.86 24.70 -14.76
N VAL A 128 11.41 23.81 -13.93
CA VAL A 128 11.35 23.93 -12.46
C VAL A 128 12.24 25.08 -11.97
N GLN A 129 13.42 25.26 -12.58
CA GLN A 129 14.30 26.40 -12.29
C GLN A 129 13.69 27.73 -12.75
N VAL A 130 13.18 27.79 -13.99
CA VAL A 130 12.57 29.01 -14.55
C VAL A 130 11.36 29.49 -13.73
N LEU A 131 10.54 28.57 -13.21
CA LEU A 131 9.39 28.93 -12.38
C LEU A 131 9.75 29.27 -10.92
N SER A 132 10.98 28.97 -10.47
CA SER A 132 11.50 29.36 -9.15
C SER A 132 12.23 30.72 -9.14
N GLU A 133 12.48 31.29 -10.33
CA GLU A 133 13.17 32.57 -10.53
C GLU A 133 12.23 33.73 -10.93
N VAL A 134 10.92 33.47 -11.06
CA VAL A 134 9.92 34.54 -11.24
C VAL A 134 9.55 35.11 -9.86
N PRO A 135 9.72 36.42 -9.61
CA PRO A 135 9.48 37.04 -8.31
C PRO A 135 8.01 37.02 -7.89
#